data_AF-A0A426XD61-F1
#
_entry.id   AF-A0A426XD61-F1
#
_cell.length_a   1.000
_cell.length_b   1.000
_cell.length_c   1.000
_cell.angle_alpha   90.00
_cell.angle_beta   90.00
_cell.angle_gamma   90.00
#
_symmetry.space_group_name_H-M   'P 1'
#
loop_
_entity.id
_entity.type
_entity.pdbx_description
1 polymer ?
#
loop_
_entity_poly.entity_id
_entity_poly.type
_entity_poly.pdbx_seq_one_letter_code
_entity_poly.pdbx_strand_id
1 'polypeptide(L)'
;YVGDEKANASTFAPSGWLKTGDLCYFNQDGFLYIVDRLKEMIKYKAYQVPPAELEHLLLSLPGVADAAVVPYVAPYKKIRKVVFTSSIPKTASGKILRRQLLNHAIYSSISRL
;
A
#
# COMPACT_ATOMS: atom_id res chain seq x y z
N TYR A 1 -7.79 -23.86 0.51
CA TYR A 1 -7.77 -23.77 1.98
C TYR A 1 -8.28 -25.06 2.55
N VAL A 2 -7.53 -25.60 3.52
CA VAL A 2 -7.87 -26.85 4.20
C VAL A 2 -9.13 -26.63 5.04
N GLY A 3 -10.17 -27.41 4.80
CA GLY A 3 -11.42 -27.38 5.57
C GLY A 3 -12.36 -26.19 5.30
N ASP A 4 -12.07 -25.32 4.32
CA ASP A 4 -12.91 -24.15 4.00
C ASP A 4 -13.37 -24.17 2.54
N GLU A 5 -14.51 -24.83 2.31
CA GLU A 5 -15.14 -24.96 1.00
C GLU A 5 -15.59 -23.61 0.43
N LYS A 6 -16.05 -22.69 1.28
CA LYS A 6 -16.53 -21.37 0.86
C LYS A 6 -15.39 -20.50 0.35
N ALA A 7 -14.25 -20.50 1.05
CA ALA A 7 -13.05 -19.80 0.60
C ALA A 7 -12.50 -20.42 -0.69
N ASN A 8 -12.57 -21.75 -0.84
CA ASN A 8 -12.15 -22.43 -2.08
C ASN A 8 -13.03 -22.04 -3.27
N ALA A 9 -14.36 -22.07 -3.12
CA ALA A 9 -15.31 -21.73 -4.18
C ALA A 9 -15.16 -20.27 -4.66
N SER A 10 -14.79 -19.35 -3.76
CA SER A 10 -14.56 -17.95 -4.11
C SER A 10 -13.16 -17.70 -4.71
N THR A 11 -12.17 -18.52 -4.38
CA THR A 11 -10.76 -18.34 -4.76
C THR A 11 -10.38 -19.03 -6.06
N PHE A 12 -10.96 -20.20 -6.35
CA PHE A 12 -10.69 -20.94 -7.58
C PHE A 12 -11.82 -20.74 -8.60
N ALA A 13 -11.46 -20.69 -9.88
CA ALA A 13 -12.41 -20.77 -10.98
C ALA A 13 -12.84 -22.24 -11.20
N PRO A 14 -14.01 -22.49 -11.84
CA PRO A 14 -14.45 -23.85 -12.16
C PRO A 14 -13.43 -24.64 -13.01
N SER A 15 -12.59 -23.95 -13.79
CA SER A 15 -11.52 -24.51 -14.60
C SER A 15 -10.24 -24.85 -13.82
N GLY A 16 -10.23 -24.66 -12.49
CA GLY A 16 -9.08 -24.93 -11.62
C GLY A 16 -8.09 -23.78 -11.47
N TRP A 17 -8.28 -22.67 -12.20
CA TRP A 17 -7.40 -21.50 -12.11
C TRP A 17 -7.58 -20.72 -10.80
N LEU A 18 -6.48 -20.20 -10.25
CA LEU A 18 -6.47 -19.35 -9.06
C LEU A 18 -6.81 -17.90 -9.41
N LYS A 19 -7.77 -17.31 -8.69
CA LYS A 19 -8.03 -15.87 -8.72
C LYS A 19 -7.08 -15.18 -7.76
N THR A 20 -5.91 -14.74 -8.24
CA THR A 20 -4.86 -14.11 -7.41
C THR A 20 -5.34 -12.83 -6.74
N GLY A 21 -6.29 -12.14 -7.37
CA GLY A 21 -6.77 -10.83 -6.94
C GLY A 21 -5.88 -9.68 -7.43
N ASP A 22 -4.93 -9.96 -8.32
CA ASP A 22 -4.06 -8.95 -8.94
C ASP A 22 -4.69 -8.49 -10.26
N LEU A 23 -4.68 -7.18 -10.48
CA LEU A 23 -5.04 -6.56 -11.75
C LEU A 23 -3.79 -6.46 -12.60
N CYS A 24 -3.83 -7.06 -13.78
CA CYS A 24 -2.70 -7.09 -14.68
C CYS A 24 -3.16 -7.04 -16.14
N TYR A 25 -2.28 -6.58 -17.02
CA TYR A 25 -2.49 -6.61 -18.47
C TYR A 25 -1.21 -7.04 -19.19
N PHE A 26 -1.37 -7.61 -20.38
CA PHE A 26 -0.27 -7.87 -21.29
C PHE A 26 -0.14 -6.72 -22.28
N ASN A 27 1.08 -6.26 -22.53
CA ASN A 27 1.34 -5.31 -23.62
C ASN A 27 1.42 -6.05 -24.98
N GLN A 28 1.63 -5.30 -26.07
CA GLN A 28 1.72 -5.86 -27.43
C GLN A 28 2.90 -6.83 -27.61
N ASP A 29 3.96 -6.66 -26.84
CA ASP A 29 5.15 -7.53 -26.86
C ASP A 29 4.99 -8.78 -25.97
N GLY A 30 3.84 -8.95 -25.33
CA GLY A 30 3.55 -10.11 -24.47
C GLY A 30 4.11 -10.02 -23.05
N PHE A 31 4.60 -8.85 -22.61
CA PHE A 31 5.02 -8.64 -21.22
C PHE A 31 3.81 -8.41 -20.31
N LEU A 32 3.82 -9.09 -19.16
CA LEU A 32 2.80 -8.93 -18.11
C LEU A 32 3.15 -7.75 -17.20
N TYR A 33 2.21 -6.82 -17.04
CA TYR A 33 2.31 -5.71 -16.10
C TYR A 33 1.31 -5.90 -14.97
N ILE A 34 1.80 -5.87 -13.73
CA ILE A 34 0.97 -5.86 -12.53
C ILE A 34 0.67 -4.39 -12.20
N VAL A 35 -0.62 -4.06 -12.14
CA VAL A 35 -1.10 -2.68 -11.98
C VAL A 35 -1.49 -2.41 -10.54
N ASP A 36 -2.34 -3.26 -9.96
CA ASP A 36 -2.85 -3.10 -8.60
C ASP A 36 -3.49 -4.40 -8.09
N ARG A 37 -4.14 -4.36 -6.94
CA ARG A 37 -4.93 -5.44 -6.34
C ARG A 37 -6.41 -5.11 -6.49
N LEU A 38 -7.19 -6.03 -7.04
CA LEU A 38 -8.64 -5.89 -7.23
C LEU A 38 -9.40 -5.53 -5.93
N LYS A 39 -8.89 -5.98 -4.77
CA LYS A 39 -9.47 -5.69 -3.45
C LYS A 39 -9.02 -4.36 -2.85
N GLU A 40 -7.96 -3.74 -3.38
CA GLU A 40 -7.38 -2.49 -2.85
C GLU A 40 -7.80 -1.25 -3.66
N MET A 41 -8.53 -1.45 -4.75
CA MET A 41 -9.04 -0.40 -5.62
C MET A 41 -10.03 0.54 -4.90
N ILE A 42 -9.77 1.85 -4.97
CA ILE A 42 -10.60 2.88 -4.34
C ILE A 42 -11.75 3.21 -5.27
N LYS A 43 -12.99 3.17 -4.76
CA LYS A 43 -14.17 3.61 -5.51
C LYS A 43 -14.51 5.04 -5.13
N TYR A 44 -14.44 5.96 -6.09
CA TYR A 44 -14.80 7.36 -5.89
C TYR A 44 -15.66 7.88 -7.05
N LYS A 45 -16.87 8.35 -6.74
CA LYS A 45 -17.85 8.85 -7.74
C LYS A 45 -18.05 7.90 -8.94
N ALA A 46 -18.18 6.59 -8.66
CA ALA A 46 -18.28 5.51 -9.65
C ALA A 46 -17.00 5.23 -10.49
N TYR A 47 -15.91 5.96 -10.25
CA TYR A 47 -14.60 5.66 -10.83
C TYR A 47 -13.81 4.69 -9.94
N GLN A 48 -13.05 3.83 -10.58
CA GLN A 48 -12.04 2.98 -9.95
C GLN A 48 -10.70 3.72 -9.97
N VAL A 49 -10.12 3.93 -8.80
CA VAL A 49 -8.88 4.68 -8.61
C VAL A 49 -7.85 3.73 -7.99
N PRO A 50 -6.79 3.37 -8.74
CA PRO A 50 -5.68 2.57 -8.21
C PRO A 50 -4.85 3.41 -7.21
N PRO A 51 -4.68 2.97 -5.95
CA PRO A 51 -3.74 3.61 -5.02
C PRO A 51 -2.33 3.77 -5.61
N ALA A 52 -1.83 2.76 -6.30
CA ALA A 52 -0.46 2.75 -6.83
C ALA A 52 -0.21 3.89 -7.83
N GLU A 53 -1.21 4.24 -8.64
CA GLU A 53 -1.13 5.35 -9.59
C GLU A 53 -1.01 6.70 -8.85
N LEU A 54 -1.83 6.89 -7.81
CA LEU A 54 -1.79 8.10 -6.98
C LEU A 54 -0.47 8.18 -6.19
N GLU A 55 0.02 7.07 -5.66
CA GLU A 55 1.32 7.00 -4.99
C GLU A 55 2.45 7.37 -5.94
N HIS A 56 2.45 6.84 -7.16
CA HIS A 56 3.44 7.19 -8.18
C HIS A 56 3.41 8.67 -8.54
N LEU A 57 2.21 9.25 -8.70
CA LEU A 57 2.03 10.68 -8.93
C LEU A 57 2.57 11.51 -7.75
N LEU A 58 2.28 11.12 -6.51
CA LEU A 58 2.79 11.80 -5.31
C LEU A 58 4.32 11.74 -5.23
N LEU A 59 4.92 10.60 -5.58
CA LEU A 59 6.37 10.42 -5.62
C LEU A 59 7.05 11.27 -6.70
N SER A 60 6.31 11.71 -7.72
CA SER A 60 6.84 12.62 -8.74
C SER A 60 7.01 14.07 -8.24
N LEU A 61 6.40 14.42 -7.09
CA LEU A 61 6.47 15.77 -6.53
C LEU A 61 7.80 16.02 -5.80
N PRO A 62 8.47 17.17 -6.02
CA PRO A 62 9.68 17.52 -5.30
C PRO A 62 9.44 17.58 -3.78
N GLY A 63 10.30 16.92 -3.01
CA GLY A 63 10.23 16.89 -1.54
C GLY A 63 9.39 15.75 -0.95
N VAL A 64 8.73 14.93 -1.78
CA VAL A 64 8.06 13.71 -1.33
C VAL A 64 9.04 12.54 -1.39
N ALA A 65 9.43 12.03 -0.22
CA ALA A 65 10.38 10.92 -0.12
C ALA A 65 9.72 9.54 -0.22
N ASP A 66 8.43 9.44 0.13
CA ASP A 66 7.64 8.20 0.12
C ASP A 66 6.14 8.55 0.12
N ALA A 67 5.29 7.69 -0.43
CA ALA A 67 3.85 7.90 -0.49
C ALA A 67 3.08 6.60 -0.30
N ALA A 68 1.94 6.68 0.40
CA ALA A 68 0.99 5.58 0.54
C ALA A 68 -0.43 6.13 0.50
N VAL A 69 -1.32 5.51 -0.28
CA VAL A 69 -2.69 5.95 -0.49
C VAL A 69 -3.67 4.87 -0.01
N VAL A 70 -4.66 5.28 0.79
CA VAL A 70 -5.69 4.38 1.33
C VAL A 70 -7.09 5.00 1.21
N PRO A 71 -8.15 4.22 0.94
CA PRO A 71 -9.50 4.74 0.74
C PRO A 71 -10.08 5.43 1.99
N TYR A 72 -9.90 4.80 3.15
CA TYR A 72 -10.31 5.32 4.45
C TYR A 72 -9.33 4.84 5.52
N VAL A 73 -8.84 5.75 6.35
CA VAL A 73 -8.28 5.37 7.65
C VAL A 73 -9.43 4.93 8.55
N ALA A 74 -9.34 3.72 9.08
CA ALA A 74 -10.34 3.23 10.03
C ALA A 74 -10.52 4.27 11.16
N PRO A 75 -11.74 4.51 11.67
CA PRO A 75 -12.00 5.60 12.64
C PRO A 75 -11.11 5.56 13.90
N TYR A 76 -10.59 4.38 14.26
CA TYR A 76 -9.67 4.16 15.37
C TYR A 76 -8.18 4.26 14.98
N LYS A 77 -7.83 4.21 13.69
CA LYS A 77 -6.49 4.47 13.15
C LYS A 77 -6.25 5.98 12.99
N LYS A 78 -6.57 6.75 14.03
CA LYS A 78 -6.25 8.18 14.07
C LYS A 78 -4.74 8.35 14.22
N ILE A 79 -4.14 9.22 13.43
CA ILE A 79 -2.75 9.65 13.62
C ILE A 79 -2.70 10.36 14.98
N ARG A 80 -2.06 9.73 15.97
CA ARG A 80 -2.00 10.26 17.35
C ARG A 80 -0.84 11.24 17.55
N LYS A 81 0.24 11.09 16.77
CA LYS A 81 1.46 11.88 16.87
C LYS A 81 2.11 11.94 15.50
N VAL A 82 2.55 13.11 15.11
CA VAL A 82 3.41 13.33 13.94
C VAL A 82 4.78 13.76 14.46
N VAL A 83 5.84 13.14 13.97
CA VAL A 83 7.22 13.52 14.28
C VAL A 83 7.96 13.71 12.97
N PHE A 84 8.53 14.90 12.80
CA PHE A 84 9.35 15.20 11.65
C PHE A 84 10.79 14.76 11.93
N THR A 85 11.40 14.09 10.95
CA THR A 85 12.80 13.70 10.98
C THR A 85 13.44 14.18 9.68
N SER A 86 14.71 14.59 9.75
CA SER A 86 15.47 15.04 8.57
C SER A 86 15.80 13.89 7.61
N SER A 87 15.72 12.63 8.08
CA SER A 87 15.92 11.45 7.23
C SER A 87 15.23 10.21 7.81
N ILE A 88 14.86 9.28 6.93
CA ILE A 88 14.34 7.96 7.30
C ILE A 88 15.56 7.03 7.47
N PRO A 89 15.84 6.52 8.68
CA PRO A 89 16.98 5.66 8.90
C PRO A 89 16.79 4.33 8.17
N LYS A 90 17.74 4.00 7.31
CA LYS A 90 17.73 2.80 6.46
C LYS A 90 19.06 2.05 6.59
N THR A 91 19.01 0.74 6.39
CA THR A 91 20.21 -0.09 6.18
C THR A 91 20.83 0.20 4.80
N ALA A 92 22.06 -0.28 4.57
CA ALA A 92 22.69 -0.22 3.24
C ALA A 92 21.84 -0.90 2.14
N SER A 93 21.03 -1.90 2.49
CA SER A 93 20.09 -2.57 1.57
C SER A 93 18.73 -1.86 1.46
N GLY A 94 18.57 -0.64 2.01
CA GLY A 94 17.34 0.14 1.95
C GLY A 94 16.25 -0.23 2.97
N LYS A 95 16.42 -1.28 3.77
CA LYS A 95 15.44 -1.65 4.81
C LYS A 95 15.36 -0.57 5.88
N ILE A 96 14.14 -0.08 6.16
CA ILE A 96 13.87 0.93 7.18
C ILE A 96 14.15 0.38 8.58
N LEU A 97 14.94 1.12 9.36
CA LEU A 97 15.28 0.81 10.75
C LEU A 97 14.19 1.30 11.70
N ARG A 98 13.08 0.54 11.76
CA ARG A 98 11.88 0.90 12.55
C ARG A 98 12.18 1.19 14.03
N ARG A 99 13.13 0.47 14.64
CA ARG A 99 13.52 0.70 16.05
C ARG A 99 14.06 2.12 16.28
N GLN A 100 14.83 2.65 15.34
CA GLN A 100 15.37 4.01 15.44
C GLN A 100 14.28 5.06 15.23
N LEU A 101 13.36 4.82 14.29
CA LEU A 101 12.16 5.66 14.13
C LEU A 101 11.29 5.68 15.38
N LEU A 102 11.10 4.53 16.04
CA LEU A 102 10.36 4.44 17.31
C LEU A 102 11.05 5.24 18.41
N ASN A 103 12.37 5.12 18.55
CA ASN A 103 13.13 5.91 19.51
C ASN A 103 12.99 7.42 19.23
N HIS A 104 13.13 7.85 17.97
CA HIS A 104 12.87 9.24 17.60
C HIS A 104 11.44 9.68 17.95
N ALA A 105 10.43 8.84 17.70
CA ALA A 105 9.05 9.14 18.02
C ALA A 105 8.79 9.25 19.52
N ILE A 106 9.49 8.48 20.35
CA ILE A 106 9.37 8.48 21.81
C ILE A 106 10.12 9.69 22.41
N TYR A 107 11.34 9.97 21.95
CA TYR A 107 12.25 10.94 22.56
C TYR A 107 12.28 12.32 21.89
N SER A 108 11.60 12.52 20.75
CA SER A 108 11.43 13.85 20.15
C SER A 108 10.57 14.74 21.03
N SER A 109 11.12 15.90 21.40
CA SER A 109 10.40 17.03 22.00
C SER A 109 9.15 17.34 21.17
N ILE A 110 8.03 17.43 21.87
CA ILE A 110 6.68 17.38 21.33
C ILE A 110 6.35 18.69 20.61
N SER A 111 6.18 18.68 19.28
CA SER A 111 5.28 19.62 18.61
C SER A 111 3.87 19.05 18.71
N ARG A 112 3.05 19.61 19.61
CA ARG A 112 1.60 19.35 19.59
C ARG A 112 1.02 20.10 18.39
N LEU A 113 0.09 19.45 17.69
CA LEU A 113 -0.82 20.15 16.78
C LEU A 113 -1.71 21.12 17.57
#